data_AF-A0A0K0DQR4-F1
#
_entry.id   AF-A0A0K0DQR4-F1
#
_cell.length_a   1.000
_cell.length_b   1.000
_cell.length_c   1.000
_cell.angle_alpha   90.00
_cell.angle_beta   90.00
_cell.angle_gamma   90.00
#
_symmetry.space_group_name_H-M   'P 1'
#
loop_
_entity.id
_entity.type
_entity.pdbx_description
1 polymer ?
#
loop_
_entity_poly.entity_id
_entity_poly.type
_entity_poly.pdbx_seq_one_letter_code
_entity_poly.pdbx_strand_id
1 'polypeptide(L)'
;LKEVEESYVIAYDATISRRSRAMYLLNYLTAGEYFQKVALDTTGEIVGIGCVRAVYSNDSCLRPLFADSEVNIVIKKTAVLSLLAGILSTIPDLKKYKMFVCVHLAVNENADRLFQSIGGTQVKIVPFAQRQFTKKVFPTNDSKMFTVTDGACGIV
;
A
#
# COMPACT_ATOMS: atom_id res chain seq x y z
N LEU A 1 -2.49 11.81 9.49
CA LEU A 1 -1.03 11.61 9.56
C LEU A 1 -0.50 12.55 10.64
N LYS A 2 -0.40 12.10 11.90
CA LYS A 2 -0.06 13.01 13.02
C LYS A 2 1.45 13.14 13.27
N GLU A 3 2.24 12.25 12.68
CA GLU A 3 3.66 12.06 12.98
C GLU A 3 4.57 12.61 11.87
N VAL A 4 4.02 13.04 10.72
CA VAL A 4 4.77 13.48 9.53
C VAL A 4 3.99 14.55 8.77
N GLU A 5 4.70 15.57 8.28
CA GLU A 5 4.14 16.63 7.41
C GLU A 5 3.56 16.07 6.11
N GLU A 6 2.41 16.60 5.69
CA GLU A 6 1.71 16.13 4.47
C GLU A 6 2.56 16.31 3.21
N SER A 7 3.37 17.38 3.15
CA SER A 7 4.25 17.68 2.03
C SER A 7 5.27 16.55 1.77
N TYR A 8 5.81 15.92 2.81
CA TYR A 8 6.74 14.79 2.68
C TYR A 8 6.02 13.54 2.17
N VAL A 9 4.79 13.29 2.63
CA VAL A 9 3.95 12.19 2.14
C VAL A 9 3.63 12.36 0.65
N ILE A 10 3.27 13.57 0.24
CA ILE A 10 3.02 13.91 -1.17
C ILE A 10 4.28 13.72 -2.01
N ALA A 11 5.43 14.19 -1.52
CA ALA A 11 6.71 14.07 -2.23
C ALA A 11 7.09 12.60 -2.43
N TYR A 12 6.98 11.78 -1.38
CA TYR A 12 7.24 10.34 -1.46
C TYR A 12 6.32 9.65 -2.47
N ASP A 13 5.01 9.93 -2.44
CA ASP A 13 4.06 9.37 -3.40
C ASP A 13 4.36 9.75 -4.86
N ALA A 14 4.81 10.98 -5.09
CA ALA A 14 5.18 11.44 -6.41
C ALA A 14 6.37 10.65 -6.98
N THR A 15 7.27 10.12 -6.14
CA THR A 15 8.36 9.22 -6.59
C THR A 15 7.85 7.88 -7.13
N ILE A 16 6.66 7.47 -6.71
CA ILE A 16 6.04 6.18 -7.07
C ILE A 16 5.12 6.35 -8.26
N SER A 17 4.17 7.28 -8.17
CA SER A 17 3.14 7.51 -9.19
C SER A 17 3.66 8.29 -10.41
N ARG A 18 4.79 8.99 -10.24
CA ARG A 18 5.40 9.94 -11.20
C ARG A 18 4.43 11.02 -11.68
N ARG A 19 3.41 11.33 -10.87
CA ARG A 19 2.32 12.26 -11.16
C ARG A 19 1.90 13.01 -9.90
N SER A 20 1.32 14.19 -10.08
CA SER A 20 0.71 14.92 -8.97
C SER A 20 -0.70 14.39 -8.73
N ARG A 21 -0.89 13.71 -7.61
CA ARG A 21 -2.20 13.20 -7.15
C ARG A 21 -2.46 13.49 -5.67
N ALA A 22 -1.86 14.55 -5.15
CA ALA A 22 -1.83 14.90 -3.73
C ALA A 22 -3.23 14.92 -3.08
N MET A 23 -4.17 15.67 -3.65
CA MET A 23 -5.55 15.75 -3.16
C MET A 23 -6.20 14.36 -3.06
N TYR A 24 -6.04 13.53 -4.09
CA TYR A 24 -6.58 12.18 -4.10
C TYR A 24 -5.95 11.33 -2.99
N LEU A 25 -4.62 11.31 -2.89
CA LEU A 25 -3.91 10.54 -1.87
C LEU A 25 -4.31 10.98 -0.45
N LEU A 26 -4.32 12.29 -0.16
CA LEU A 26 -4.64 12.80 1.16
C LEU A 26 -6.09 12.51 1.56
N ASN A 27 -7.03 12.75 0.64
CA ASN A 27 -8.43 12.38 0.85
C ASN A 27 -8.56 10.88 1.08
N TYR A 28 -7.81 10.08 0.33
CA TYR A 28 -7.71 8.66 0.57
C TYR A 28 -7.21 8.44 2.01
N LEU A 29 -6.02 8.86 2.39
CA LEU A 29 -5.42 8.56 3.70
C LEU A 29 -6.18 9.13 4.92
N THR A 30 -7.23 9.94 4.74
CA THR A 30 -7.95 10.62 5.83
C THR A 30 -9.47 10.51 5.80
N ALA A 31 -10.08 9.92 4.76
CA ALA A 31 -11.53 9.78 4.69
C ALA A 31 -12.04 8.44 5.26
N GLY A 32 -13.11 8.50 6.05
CA GLY A 32 -13.82 7.32 6.57
C GLY A 32 -13.11 6.62 7.73
N GLU A 33 -13.35 5.31 7.87
CA GLU A 33 -12.60 4.47 8.81
C GLU A 33 -11.30 3.99 8.14
N TYR A 34 -10.18 4.55 8.58
CA TYR A 34 -8.84 4.29 8.04
C TYR A 34 -7.83 4.07 9.16
N PHE A 35 -6.80 3.28 8.84
CA PHE A 35 -5.68 2.96 9.71
C PHE A 35 -4.41 3.11 8.88
N GLN A 36 -3.68 4.21 9.05
CA GLN A 36 -2.49 4.50 8.26
C GLN A 36 -1.24 4.67 9.11
N LYS A 37 -0.11 4.25 8.55
CA LYS A 37 1.22 4.48 9.12
C LYS A 37 2.19 4.90 8.03
N VAL A 38 3.25 5.57 8.48
CA VAL A 38 4.41 5.92 7.68
C VAL A 38 5.61 5.23 8.32
N ALA A 39 6.48 4.65 7.50
CA ALA A 39 7.77 4.13 7.94
C ALA A 39 8.83 5.19 7.67
N LEU A 40 9.66 5.47 8.68
CA LEU A 40 10.79 6.38 8.58
C LEU A 40 12.08 5.58 8.72
N ASP A 41 13.13 6.01 8.03
CA ASP A 41 14.48 5.50 8.25
C ASP A 41 15.18 6.20 9.43
N THR A 42 16.47 5.89 9.63
CA THR A 42 17.28 6.49 10.70
C THR A 42 17.54 7.98 10.54
N THR A 43 17.35 8.53 9.34
CA THR A 43 17.50 9.96 9.04
C THR A 43 16.19 10.72 9.21
N GLY A 44 15.07 10.01 9.40
CA GLY A 44 13.73 10.57 9.48
C GLY A 44 13.06 10.72 8.11
N GLU A 45 13.66 10.18 7.04
CA GLU A 45 13.07 10.19 5.70
C GLU A 45 12.00 9.10 5.56
N ILE A 46 10.95 9.40 4.77
CA ILE A 46 9.89 8.43 4.50
C ILE A 46 10.43 7.33 3.59
N VAL A 47 10.35 6.10 4.07
CA VAL A 47 10.69 4.89 3.32
C VAL A 47 9.49 3.96 3.10
N GLY A 48 8.30 4.36 3.55
CA GLY A 48 7.10 3.59 3.31
C GLY A 48 5.82 4.26 3.79
N ILE A 49 4.72 3.96 3.11
CA ILE A 49 3.38 4.45 3.45
C ILE A 49 2.41 3.28 3.29
N GLY A 50 1.60 3.04 4.31
CA GLY A 50 0.60 1.98 4.26
C GLY A 50 -0.71 2.42 4.89
N CYS A 51 -1.81 1.90 4.36
CA CYS A 51 -3.13 2.17 4.90
C CYS A 51 -4.05 0.95 4.77
N VAL A 52 -4.81 0.67 5.82
CA VAL A 52 -5.93 -0.27 5.82
C VAL A 52 -7.22 0.52 6.00
N ARG A 53 -8.28 0.13 5.29
CA ARG A 53 -9.62 0.73 5.42
C ARG A 53 -10.69 -0.33 5.48
N ALA A 54 -11.81 0.00 6.11
CA ALA A 54 -13.06 -0.70 5.85
C ALA A 54 -13.61 -0.34 4.47
N VAL A 55 -14.10 -1.32 3.72
CA VAL A 55 -14.90 -1.09 2.50
C VAL A 55 -16.33 -1.57 2.70
N TYR A 56 -17.24 -1.14 1.82
CA TYR A 56 -18.69 -1.35 1.96
C TYR A 56 -19.11 -2.82 2.12
N SER A 57 -18.34 -3.78 1.59
CA SER A 57 -18.57 -5.22 1.72
C SER A 57 -18.25 -5.80 3.11
N ASN A 58 -17.93 -4.95 4.10
CA ASN A 58 -17.38 -5.33 5.40
C ASN A 58 -16.03 -6.09 5.29
N ASP A 59 -15.30 -5.85 4.20
CA ASP A 59 -13.91 -6.28 4.06
C ASP A 59 -12.98 -5.17 4.56
N SER A 60 -11.81 -5.57 5.06
CA SER A 60 -10.70 -4.66 5.31
C SER A 60 -9.74 -4.70 4.14
N CYS A 61 -9.23 -3.54 3.76
CA CYS A 61 -8.56 -3.37 2.49
C CYS A 61 -7.23 -2.64 2.64
N LEU A 62 -6.14 -3.33 2.34
CA LEU A 62 -4.78 -2.80 2.42
C LEU A 62 -4.40 -2.06 1.14
N ARG A 63 -4.52 -0.73 1.19
CA ARG A 63 -4.19 0.16 0.07
C ARG A 63 -4.04 1.62 0.52
N PRO A 64 -3.00 2.33 0.03
CA PRO A 64 -1.80 1.77 -0.60
C PRO A 64 -0.94 1.00 0.42
N LEU A 65 0.01 0.22 -0.07
CA LEU A 65 1.17 -0.27 0.68
C LEU A 65 2.39 -0.08 -0.20
N PHE A 66 3.18 0.93 0.14
CA PHE A 66 4.39 1.33 -0.54
C PHE A 66 5.57 1.22 0.41
N ALA A 67 6.71 0.78 -0.09
CA ALA A 67 7.95 0.79 0.66
C ALA A 67 9.15 0.86 -0.29
N ASP A 68 10.21 1.51 0.16
CA ASP A 68 11.45 1.59 -0.57
C ASP A 68 12.11 0.23 -0.70
N SER A 69 12.65 0.02 -1.90
CA SER A 69 13.21 -1.23 -2.35
C SER A 69 14.75 -1.21 -2.34
N GLU A 70 15.40 -0.22 -1.71
CA GLU A 70 16.83 0.05 -1.89
C GLU A 70 17.69 -0.10 -0.64
N VAL A 71 17.49 -1.16 0.13
CA VAL A 71 18.60 -1.76 0.89
C VAL A 71 18.23 -3.24 0.97
N ASN A 72 19.10 -4.15 0.51
CA ASN A 72 19.12 -5.61 0.79
C ASN A 72 17.75 -6.35 0.93
N ILE A 73 17.51 -7.44 0.19
CA ILE A 73 16.23 -8.20 0.21
C ILE A 73 15.64 -8.44 1.62
N VAL A 74 16.49 -8.68 2.61
CA VAL A 74 16.12 -8.83 4.02
C VAL A 74 15.48 -7.56 4.61
N ILE A 75 16.08 -6.39 4.38
CA ILE A 75 15.60 -5.10 4.89
C ILE A 75 14.28 -4.69 4.22
N LYS A 76 14.10 -5.03 2.93
CA LYS A 76 12.82 -4.82 2.21
C LYS A 76 11.66 -5.50 2.91
N LYS A 77 11.85 -6.77 3.29
CA LYS A 77 10.83 -7.57 3.97
C LYS A 77 10.55 -6.97 5.35
N THR A 78 11.58 -6.53 6.06
CA THR A 78 11.42 -5.92 7.39
C THR A 78 10.64 -4.61 7.33
N ALA A 79 10.97 -3.67 6.44
CA ALA A 79 10.27 -2.39 6.37
C ALA A 79 8.78 -2.56 6.07
N VAL A 80 8.45 -3.40 5.08
CA VAL A 80 7.05 -3.65 4.69
C VAL A 80 6.30 -4.40 5.78
N LEU A 81 6.91 -5.43 6.40
CA LEU A 81 6.29 -6.17 7.49
C LEU A 81 6.10 -5.32 8.73
N SER A 82 7.10 -4.52 9.12
CA SER A 82 7.00 -3.60 10.24
C SER A 82 5.92 -2.56 10.00
N LEU A 83 5.83 -2.01 8.79
CA LEU A 83 4.78 -1.08 8.41
C LEU A 83 3.40 -1.74 8.47
N LEU A 84 3.24 -2.93 7.89
CA LEU A 84 1.99 -3.68 7.93
C LEU A 84 1.59 -4.03 9.38
N ALA A 85 2.53 -4.56 10.18
CA ALA A 85 2.29 -4.89 11.58
C ALA A 85 1.89 -3.65 12.39
N GLY A 86 2.57 -2.52 12.15
CA GLY A 86 2.25 -1.23 12.77
C GLY A 86 0.89 -0.68 12.38
N ILE A 87 0.39 -1.00 11.17
CA ILE A 87 -0.99 -0.66 10.77
C ILE A 87 -1.98 -1.58 11.47
N LEU A 88 -1.76 -2.90 11.38
CA LEU A 88 -2.67 -3.90 11.93
C LEU A 88 -2.85 -3.75 13.45
N SER A 89 -1.80 -3.34 14.17
CA SER A 89 -1.87 -3.09 15.62
C SER A 89 -2.75 -1.88 15.99
N THR A 90 -3.03 -0.98 15.05
CA THR A 90 -3.93 0.17 15.27
C THR A 90 -5.40 -0.16 15.00
N ILE A 91 -5.70 -1.35 14.48
CA ILE A 91 -7.06 -1.80 14.19
C ILE A 91 -7.67 -2.40 15.47
N PRO A 92 -8.70 -1.80 16.09
CA PRO A 92 -9.20 -2.24 17.40
C PRO A 92 -9.77 -3.66 17.41
N ASP A 93 -10.42 -4.05 16.31
CA ASP A 93 -10.95 -5.40 16.12
C ASP A 93 -10.80 -5.79 14.65
N LEU A 94 -9.73 -6.53 14.34
CA LEU A 94 -9.48 -7.04 12.99
C LEU A 94 -10.47 -8.15 12.60
N LYS A 95 -11.05 -8.86 13.58
CA LYS A 95 -11.94 -10.01 13.35
C LYS A 95 -13.36 -9.60 12.96
N LYS A 96 -13.74 -8.33 13.16
CA LYS A 96 -15.03 -7.80 12.70
C LYS A 96 -15.17 -7.81 11.17
N TYR A 97 -14.05 -7.81 10.45
CA TYR A 97 -14.02 -7.81 9.00
C TYR A 97 -14.11 -9.24 8.45
N LYS A 98 -14.86 -9.39 7.35
CA LYS A 98 -15.06 -10.69 6.69
C LYS A 98 -13.77 -11.20 6.05
N MET A 99 -13.04 -10.32 5.37
CA MET A 99 -11.77 -10.64 4.70
C MET A 99 -10.78 -9.49 4.82
N PHE A 100 -9.50 -9.82 4.68
CA PHE A 100 -8.43 -8.85 4.47
C PHE A 100 -7.99 -8.94 3.01
N VAL A 101 -8.25 -7.89 2.24
CA VAL A 101 -8.08 -7.89 0.78
C VAL A 101 -7.08 -6.83 0.34
N CYS A 102 -6.38 -7.10 -0.75
CA CYS A 102 -5.54 -6.12 -1.41
C CYS A 102 -5.48 -6.41 -2.91
N VAL A 103 -4.97 -5.44 -3.67
CA VAL A 103 -4.68 -5.61 -5.09
C VAL A 103 -3.23 -5.19 -5.29
N HIS A 104 -2.45 -6.04 -5.94
CA HIS A 104 -1.07 -5.75 -6.33
C HIS A 104 -0.89 -5.99 -7.82
N LEU A 105 0.25 -5.55 -8.34
CA LEU A 105 0.58 -5.75 -9.74
C LEU A 105 1.10 -7.17 -9.94
N ALA A 106 0.64 -7.83 -11.01
CA ALA A 106 1.10 -9.16 -11.38
C ALA A 106 2.61 -9.22 -11.67
N VAL A 107 3.22 -8.08 -12.04
CA VAL A 107 4.67 -7.97 -12.26
C VAL A 107 5.50 -7.91 -10.97
N ASN A 108 4.86 -7.70 -9.81
CA ASN A 108 5.57 -7.60 -8.53
C ASN A 108 5.53 -8.93 -7.76
N GLU A 109 6.41 -9.86 -8.13
CA GLU A 109 6.55 -11.15 -7.47
C GLU A 109 6.87 -11.05 -5.97
N ASN A 110 7.48 -9.94 -5.52
CA ASN A 110 7.76 -9.75 -4.10
C ASN A 110 6.49 -9.55 -3.28
N ALA A 111 5.43 -8.98 -3.88
CA ALA A 111 4.14 -8.84 -3.24
C ALA A 111 3.48 -10.22 -3.03
N ASP A 112 3.50 -11.09 -4.05
CA ASP A 112 2.98 -12.46 -3.94
C ASP A 112 3.67 -13.23 -2.81
N ARG A 113 5.01 -13.25 -2.83
CA ARG A 113 5.80 -13.96 -1.81
C ARG A 113 5.56 -13.40 -0.41
N LEU A 114 5.43 -12.07 -0.29
CA LEU A 114 5.11 -11.42 0.97
C LEU A 114 3.75 -11.89 1.51
N PHE A 115 2.69 -11.77 0.71
CA PHE A 115 1.33 -12.10 1.18
C PHE A 115 1.17 -13.58 1.46
N GLN A 116 1.73 -14.46 0.61
CA GLN A 116 1.79 -15.90 0.89
C GLN A 116 2.52 -16.19 2.21
N SER A 117 3.63 -15.49 2.50
CA SER A 117 4.37 -15.70 3.76
C SER A 117 3.61 -15.24 5.00
N ILE A 118 2.68 -14.28 4.87
CA ILE A 118 1.90 -13.74 5.99
C ILE A 118 0.68 -14.63 6.26
N GLY A 119 -0.11 -14.94 5.24
CA GLY A 119 -1.36 -15.67 5.45
C GLY A 119 -1.28 -17.18 5.19
N GLY A 120 -0.15 -17.69 4.71
CA GLY A 120 0.09 -19.11 4.51
C GLY A 120 -0.98 -19.78 3.64
N THR A 121 -1.56 -20.88 4.13
CA THR A 121 -2.61 -21.64 3.42
C THR A 121 -3.96 -20.93 3.34
N GLN A 122 -4.15 -19.81 4.06
CA GLN A 122 -5.40 -19.04 4.04
C GLN A 122 -5.42 -17.97 2.95
N VAL A 123 -4.30 -17.77 2.24
CA VAL A 123 -4.18 -16.78 1.17
C VAL A 123 -4.74 -17.35 -0.12
N LYS A 124 -5.64 -16.58 -0.73
CA LYS A 124 -6.14 -16.86 -2.08
C LYS A 124 -5.74 -15.71 -3.01
N ILE A 125 -4.77 -15.96 -3.87
CA ILE A 125 -4.39 -15.04 -4.95
C ILE A 125 -5.12 -15.48 -6.21
N VAL A 126 -5.87 -14.56 -6.81
CA VAL A 126 -6.60 -14.79 -8.06
C VAL A 126 -6.32 -13.66 -9.03
N PRO A 127 -6.35 -13.94 -10.35
CA PRO A 127 -6.37 -12.87 -11.34
C PRO A 127 -7.52 -11.89 -11.05
N PHE A 128 -7.20 -10.61 -11.08
CA PHE A 128 -8.16 -9.51 -10.94
C PHE A 128 -8.06 -8.59 -12.17
N ALA A 129 -8.88 -7.54 -12.20
CA ALA A 129 -8.99 -6.58 -13.31
C ALA A 129 -7.66 -6.31 -14.04
N GLN A 130 -7.69 -6.49 -15.36
CA GLN A 130 -6.55 -6.17 -16.20
C GLN A 130 -6.46 -4.65 -16.36
N ARG A 131 -5.25 -4.09 -16.26
CA ARG A 131 -5.01 -2.68 -16.59
C ARG A 131 -5.40 -2.44 -18.05
N GLN A 132 -6.48 -1.68 -18.26
CA GLN A 132 -6.89 -1.25 -19.59
C GLN A 132 -6.27 0.12 -19.87
N PHE A 133 -5.34 0.17 -20.83
CA PHE A 133 -4.76 1.42 -21.30
C PHE A 133 -5.30 1.73 -22.69
N THR A 134 -5.65 2.99 -22.92
CA THR A 134 -6.21 3.37 -24.23
C THR A 134 -5.13 3.66 -25.27
N LYS A 135 -3.90 4.08 -24.91
CA LYS A 135 -2.76 4.25 -25.86
C LYS A 135 -1.35 4.23 -25.23
N LYS A 136 -1.19 4.62 -23.96
CA LYS A 136 0.12 4.74 -23.29
C LYS A 136 0.04 4.25 -21.85
N VAL A 137 1.07 3.54 -21.41
CA VAL A 137 1.26 3.17 -20.00
C VAL A 137 2.06 4.28 -19.34
N PHE A 138 1.52 4.87 -18.28
CA PHE A 138 2.27 5.84 -17.51
C PHE A 138 3.32 5.14 -16.64
N PRO A 139 4.53 5.69 -16.56
CA PRO A 139 5.60 5.06 -15.80
C PRO A 139 5.29 5.14 -14.30
N THR A 140 5.50 4.03 -13.59
CA THR A 140 5.35 3.93 -12.13
C THR A 140 6.51 3.15 -11.56
N ASN A 141 6.85 3.40 -10.28
CA ASN A 141 7.87 2.60 -9.59
C ASN A 141 7.24 1.34 -8.99
N ASP A 142 6.98 0.36 -9.85
CA ASP A 142 6.28 -0.88 -9.48
C ASP A 142 7.05 -1.68 -8.42
N SER A 143 8.37 -1.53 -8.34
CA SER A 143 9.22 -2.20 -7.35
C SER A 143 8.97 -1.75 -5.91
N LYS A 144 8.45 -0.52 -5.73
CA LYS A 144 8.09 0.04 -4.42
C LYS A 144 6.63 -0.22 -4.05
N MET A 145 5.84 -0.78 -4.97
CA MET A 145 4.38 -0.88 -4.86
C MET A 145 3.95 -2.29 -4.51
N PHE A 146 3.72 -2.56 -3.23
CA PHE A 146 3.19 -3.85 -2.75
C PHE A 146 1.69 -3.95 -2.91
N THR A 147 0.95 -2.84 -2.77
CA THR A 147 -0.47 -2.76 -3.16
C THR A 147 -0.77 -1.43 -3.84
N VAL A 148 -1.71 -1.44 -4.79
CA VAL A 148 -2.16 -0.23 -5.48
C VAL A 148 -3.06 0.60 -4.57
N THR A 149 -3.14 1.92 -4.80
CA THR A 149 -4.07 2.78 -4.04
C THR A 149 -5.54 2.48 -4.37
N ASP A 150 -5.87 2.22 -5.64
CA ASP A 150 -7.22 1.83 -6.07
C ASP A 150 -7.14 1.10 -7.42
N GLY A 151 -8.10 0.19 -7.66
CA GLY A 151 -8.29 -0.50 -8.93
C GLY A 151 -9.16 0.28 -9.92
N ALA A 152 -10.04 1.18 -9.45
CA ALA A 152 -10.85 2.04 -10.31
C ALA A 152 -10.10 3.31 -10.74
N CYS A 153 -9.36 3.94 -9.82
CA CYS A 153 -8.44 5.03 -10.11
C CYS A 153 -7.01 4.54 -10.34
N GLY A 154 -6.84 3.37 -10.96
CA GLY A 154 -5.56 2.71 -11.21
C GLY A 154 -4.63 3.57 -12.05
N ILE A 155 -4.04 4.58 -11.42
CA ILE A 155 -3.02 5.49 -11.94
C ILE A 155 -3.32 5.91 -13.39
N VAL A 156 -4.38 6.72 -13.56
CA VAL A 156 -4.63 7.49 -14.79
C VAL A 156 -3.62 8.60 -14.94
#